data_AF-A0A1R1MJ46-F1
#
_entry.id   AF-A0A1R1MJ46-F1
#
_cell.length_a   1.000
_cell.length_b   1.000
_cell.length_c   1.000
_cell.angle_alpha   90.00
_cell.angle_beta   90.00
_cell.angle_gamma   90.00
#
_symmetry.space_group_name_H-M   'P 1'
#
loop_
_entity.id
_entity.type
_entity.pdbx_description
1 polymer ?
#
loop_
_entity_poly.entity_id
_entity_poly.type
_entity_poly.pdbx_seq_one_letter_code
_entity_poly.pdbx_strand_id
1 'polypeptide(L)'
;MPAEKYDTAVKSLIENSFDKSNFETFLRTVFVSADFTEKFEITALESYPEKFKETIKKAEILGTYEDNENNKILFLTVELGRESTLERARKTQRDFVARIIEEYDAEAAVVAFYVPGSDNWRLSFVRSVYHFDEKGKPVQELTSYRRYSFLLGKGEPFYTAYKQLSTLKENPNPDIDSIENSFSVEPVTKEFYEELKKVFEKMWKKIYGNNKYIFISTFHV
;
A
#
# COMPACT_ATOMS: atom_id res chain seq x y z
N MET A 1 24.04 -17.83 -11.86
CA MET A 1 23.85 -18.12 -10.43
C MET A 1 22.34 -18.26 -10.19
N PRO A 2 21.83 -19.30 -9.52
CA PRO A 2 20.42 -19.65 -9.62
C PRO A 2 19.52 -18.77 -8.75
N ALA A 3 18.29 -18.58 -9.21
CA ALA A 3 17.19 -17.81 -8.60
C ALA A 3 16.73 -18.30 -7.19
N GLU A 4 17.34 -19.36 -6.65
CA GLU A 4 16.96 -19.96 -5.35
C GLU A 4 17.28 -19.08 -4.12
N LYS A 5 18.12 -18.04 -4.28
CA LYS A 5 18.52 -17.16 -3.16
C LYS A 5 17.60 -15.94 -2.94
N TYR A 6 16.55 -15.79 -3.76
CA TYR A 6 15.82 -14.52 -3.90
C TYR A 6 14.58 -14.32 -3.02
N ASP A 7 14.14 -15.28 -2.19
CA ASP A 7 12.77 -15.24 -1.64
C ASP A 7 12.62 -15.09 -0.10
N THR A 8 13.65 -15.37 0.70
CA THR A 8 13.45 -15.57 2.15
C THR A 8 12.86 -14.36 2.89
N ALA A 9 13.20 -13.12 2.52
CA ALA A 9 12.70 -11.94 3.24
C ALA A 9 11.21 -11.66 2.97
N VAL A 10 10.80 -11.69 1.70
CA VAL A 10 9.39 -11.45 1.29
C VAL A 10 8.52 -12.62 1.75
N LYS A 11 8.99 -13.86 1.54
CA LYS A 11 8.30 -15.05 2.02
C LYS A 11 8.15 -15.07 3.55
N SER A 12 9.24 -14.85 4.29
CA SER A 12 9.18 -14.82 5.76
C SER A 12 8.34 -13.67 6.29
N LEU A 13 8.24 -12.55 5.56
CA LEU A 13 7.32 -11.47 5.93
C LEU A 13 5.87 -11.93 5.79
N ILE A 14 5.51 -12.53 4.64
CA ILE A 14 4.11 -12.75 4.27
C ILE A 14 3.49 -13.98 4.97
N GLU A 15 4.24 -15.09 5.08
CA GLU A 15 3.69 -16.37 5.54
C GLU A 15 3.58 -16.48 7.07
N ASN A 16 4.22 -15.57 7.80
CA ASN A 16 4.28 -15.61 9.26
C ASN A 16 3.35 -14.56 9.89
N SER A 17 2.95 -14.82 11.14
CA SER A 17 2.44 -13.79 12.06
C SER A 17 3.40 -12.61 12.10
N PHE A 18 2.90 -11.42 12.46
CA PHE A 18 3.73 -10.22 12.48
C PHE A 18 4.97 -10.40 13.36
N ASP A 19 6.13 -10.27 12.72
CA ASP A 19 7.43 -10.20 13.37
C ASP A 19 8.13 -8.92 12.92
N LYS A 20 8.50 -8.09 13.89
CA LYS A 20 9.11 -6.78 13.64
C LYS A 20 10.46 -6.91 12.93
N SER A 21 11.24 -7.95 13.22
CA SER A 21 12.55 -8.16 12.60
C SER A 21 12.41 -8.51 11.12
N ASN A 22 11.45 -9.37 10.78
CA ASN A 22 11.11 -9.70 9.40
C ASN A 22 10.63 -8.45 8.64
N PHE A 23 9.81 -7.61 9.28
CA PHE A 23 9.35 -6.35 8.69
C PHE A 23 10.49 -5.36 8.45
N GLU A 24 11.36 -5.12 9.44
CA GLU A 24 12.54 -4.28 9.26
C GLU A 24 13.49 -4.83 8.18
N THR A 25 13.66 -6.15 8.12
CA THR A 25 14.47 -6.81 7.08
C THR A 25 13.91 -6.56 5.70
N PHE A 26 12.59 -6.69 5.52
CA PHE A 26 11.92 -6.36 4.27
C PHE A 26 12.13 -4.88 3.90
N LEU A 27 11.86 -3.96 4.83
CA LEU A 27 12.00 -2.53 4.57
C LEU A 27 13.43 -2.17 4.16
N ARG A 28 14.45 -2.69 4.85
CA ARG A 28 15.87 -2.45 4.50
C ARG A 28 16.28 -3.08 3.16
N THR A 29 15.60 -4.16 2.76
CA THR A 29 15.87 -4.82 1.48
C THR A 29 15.31 -4.00 0.31
N VAL A 30 14.13 -3.41 0.49
CA VAL A 30 13.45 -2.60 -0.55
C VAL A 30 13.98 -1.16 -0.58
N PHE A 31 14.13 -0.54 0.59
CA PHE A 31 14.53 0.86 0.77
C PHE A 31 15.95 0.94 1.30
N VAL A 32 16.92 0.68 0.42
CA VAL A 32 18.34 0.63 0.74
C VAL A 32 18.87 1.95 1.28
N SER A 33 18.33 3.09 0.83
CA SER A 33 18.73 4.43 1.30
C SER A 33 17.93 4.91 2.52
N ALA A 34 17.03 4.10 3.07
CA ALA A 34 16.23 4.52 4.22
C ALA A 34 17.06 4.62 5.50
N ASP A 35 16.68 5.60 6.32
CA ASP A 35 17.25 5.83 7.63
C ASP A 35 16.41 5.13 8.70
N PHE A 36 17.08 4.39 9.59
CA PHE A 36 16.48 3.71 10.74
C PHE A 36 17.21 4.05 12.05
N THR A 37 18.01 5.13 12.05
CA THR A 37 18.77 5.58 13.21
C THR A 37 17.84 6.14 14.29
N GLU A 38 16.86 6.94 13.87
CA GLU A 38 15.86 7.50 14.77
C GLU A 38 14.61 6.63 14.81
N LYS A 39 14.31 6.07 15.99
CA LYS A 39 13.08 5.33 16.28
C LYS A 39 12.28 6.07 17.33
N PHE A 40 11.00 6.28 17.07
CA PHE A 40 10.11 7.01 17.97
C PHE A 40 8.92 6.16 18.35
N GLU A 41 8.76 5.92 19.65
CA GLU A 41 7.56 5.26 20.16
C GLU A 41 6.48 6.31 20.47
N ILE A 42 5.29 6.10 19.91
CA ILE A 42 4.10 6.91 20.13
C ILE A 42 3.25 6.17 21.17
N THR A 43 3.55 6.43 22.44
CA THR A 43 2.85 5.86 23.61
C THR A 43 1.85 6.84 24.23
N ALA A 44 2.08 8.14 24.08
CA ALA A 44 1.23 9.21 24.61
C ALA A 44 -0.01 9.45 23.74
N LEU A 45 -0.81 8.41 23.50
CA LEU A 45 -2.10 8.51 22.79
C LEU A 45 -3.12 9.37 23.55
N GLU A 46 -2.81 9.86 24.75
CA GLU A 46 -3.68 10.74 25.54
C GLU A 46 -4.03 12.05 24.81
N SER A 47 -3.09 12.59 24.03
CA SER A 47 -3.29 13.80 23.20
C SER A 47 -4.09 13.52 21.92
N TYR A 48 -4.32 12.25 21.59
CA TYR A 48 -5.04 11.83 20.39
C TYR A 48 -6.55 11.71 20.66
N PRO A 49 -7.41 11.92 19.64
CA PRO A 49 -8.85 11.70 19.75
C PRO A 49 -9.23 10.32 20.33
N GLU A 50 -10.29 10.27 21.14
CA GLU A 50 -10.72 9.06 21.87
C GLU A 50 -10.92 7.83 20.98
N LYS A 51 -11.45 8.04 19.76
CA LYS A 51 -11.63 6.99 18.74
C LYS A 51 -10.34 6.20 18.44
N PHE A 52 -9.17 6.84 18.57
CA PHE A 52 -7.89 6.18 18.37
C PHE A 52 -7.50 5.35 19.58
N LYS A 53 -7.73 5.83 20.81
CA LYS A 53 -7.40 5.13 22.06
C LYS A 53 -8.16 3.81 22.22
N GLU A 54 -9.38 3.75 21.71
CA GLU A 54 -10.18 2.50 21.71
C GLU A 54 -9.62 1.43 20.77
N THR A 55 -8.86 1.83 19.74
CA THR A 55 -8.42 0.95 18.64
C THR A 55 -6.91 0.66 18.70
N ILE A 56 -6.09 1.69 18.92
CA ILE A 56 -4.63 1.68 18.89
C ILE A 56 -4.10 1.54 20.32
N LYS A 57 -3.16 0.61 20.54
CA LYS A 57 -2.47 0.44 21.81
C LYS A 57 -1.15 1.19 21.87
N LYS A 58 -0.37 1.07 20.80
CA LYS A 58 0.90 1.76 20.62
C LYS A 58 1.22 1.87 19.14
N ALA A 59 2.03 2.84 18.77
CA ALA A 59 2.63 2.91 17.45
C ALA A 59 4.13 3.22 17.57
N GLU A 60 4.89 2.86 16.56
CA GLU A 60 6.33 3.12 16.53
C GLU A 60 6.75 3.51 15.11
N ILE A 61 7.52 4.58 14.99
CA ILE A 61 8.24 4.95 13.79
C ILE A 61 9.56 4.20 13.79
N LEU A 62 9.75 3.33 12.82
CA LEU A 62 10.96 2.51 12.68
C LEU A 62 12.07 3.22 11.92
N GLY A 63 11.70 4.16 11.07
CA GLY A 63 12.60 4.84 10.16
C GLY A 63 11.84 5.65 9.12
N THR A 64 12.61 6.30 8.25
CA THR A 64 12.13 7.15 7.17
C THR A 64 12.87 6.86 5.89
N TYR A 65 12.19 7.02 4.76
CA TYR A 65 12.75 6.94 3.44
C TYR A 65 12.40 8.20 2.67
N GLU A 66 13.34 8.74 1.92
CA GLU A 66 13.11 9.85 1.01
C GLU A 66 13.40 9.36 -0.41
N ASP A 67 12.44 9.52 -1.32
CA ASP A 67 12.62 9.14 -2.71
C ASP A 67 13.41 10.19 -3.52
N ASN A 68 13.64 9.92 -4.80
CA ASN A 68 14.38 10.80 -5.69
C ASN A 68 13.67 12.13 -5.99
N GLU A 69 12.38 12.26 -5.66
CA GLU A 69 11.59 13.48 -5.79
C GLU A 69 11.47 14.24 -4.45
N ASN A 70 12.17 13.78 -3.41
CA ASN A 70 12.12 14.28 -2.04
C ASN A 70 10.77 14.03 -1.33
N ASN A 71 9.99 13.03 -1.77
CA ASN A 71 8.84 12.58 -0.99
C ASN A 71 9.34 11.76 0.20
N LYS A 72 8.94 12.16 1.40
CA LYS A 72 9.21 11.48 2.67
C LYS A 72 8.14 10.43 2.96
N ILE A 73 8.61 9.21 3.20
CA ILE A 73 7.80 8.05 3.55
C ILE A 73 8.20 7.54 4.94
N LEU A 74 7.23 7.43 5.84
CA LEU A 74 7.43 6.89 7.18
C LEU A 74 7.28 5.37 7.20
N PHE A 75 8.07 4.68 8.01
CA PHE A 75 7.89 3.26 8.31
C PHE A 75 7.32 3.08 9.70
N LEU A 76 6.12 2.50 9.79
CA LEU A 76 5.34 2.46 11.02
C LEU A 76 4.98 1.02 11.41
N THR A 77 4.98 0.76 12.72
CA THR A 77 4.23 -0.36 13.30
C THR A 77 3.11 0.19 14.17
N VAL A 78 1.96 -0.47 14.15
CA VAL A 78 0.78 -0.07 14.91
C VAL A 78 0.18 -1.30 15.56
N GLU A 79 0.28 -1.35 16.89
CA GLU A 79 -0.36 -2.38 17.68
C GLU A 79 -1.83 -2.03 17.92
N LEU A 80 -2.71 -2.97 17.59
CA LEU A 80 -4.14 -2.83 17.77
C LEU A 80 -4.59 -3.54 19.05
N GLY A 81 -5.64 -3.02 19.69
CA GLY A 81 -6.09 -3.56 20.97
C GLY A 81 -6.80 -4.91 20.91
N ARG A 82 -7.36 -5.29 19.76
CA ARG A 82 -8.14 -6.52 19.57
C ARG A 82 -8.12 -6.96 18.11
N GLU A 83 -8.14 -8.26 17.84
CA GLU A 83 -8.11 -8.83 16.48
C GLU A 83 -9.25 -8.32 15.58
N SER A 84 -10.47 -8.20 16.12
CA SER A 84 -11.63 -7.66 15.37
C SER A 84 -11.39 -6.26 14.78
N THR A 85 -10.50 -5.46 15.39
CA THR A 85 -10.18 -4.12 14.89
C THR A 85 -9.29 -4.18 13.64
N LEU A 86 -8.53 -5.26 13.44
CA LEU A 86 -7.74 -5.48 12.25
C LEU A 86 -8.64 -5.37 11.02
N GLU A 87 -9.82 -5.99 11.01
CA GLU A 87 -10.74 -5.94 9.88
C GLU A 87 -11.71 -4.77 9.89
N ARG A 88 -12.26 -4.44 11.07
CA ARG A 88 -13.43 -3.55 11.18
C ARG A 88 -13.05 -2.07 11.34
N ALA A 89 -11.85 -1.76 11.82
CA ALA A 89 -11.45 -0.38 12.14
C ALA A 89 -10.62 0.28 11.02
N ARG A 90 -10.83 -0.12 9.75
CA ARG A 90 -10.08 0.37 8.58
C ARG A 90 -10.05 1.89 8.46
N LYS A 91 -11.18 2.56 8.74
CA LYS A 91 -11.26 4.03 8.70
C LYS A 91 -10.40 4.63 9.82
N THR A 92 -10.53 4.14 11.05
CA THR A 92 -9.75 4.62 12.21
C THR A 92 -8.25 4.40 12.02
N GLN A 93 -7.84 3.25 11.50
CA GLN A 93 -6.45 2.95 11.15
C GLN A 93 -5.87 3.97 10.16
N ARG A 94 -6.61 4.25 9.06
CA ARG A 94 -6.22 5.24 8.06
C ARG A 94 -6.16 6.66 8.65
N ASP A 95 -7.18 7.05 9.41
CA ASP A 95 -7.27 8.37 10.05
C ASP A 95 -6.10 8.57 11.04
N PHE A 96 -5.70 7.52 11.75
CA PHE A 96 -4.57 7.56 12.68
C PHE A 96 -3.24 7.74 11.95
N VAL A 97 -3.00 6.98 10.88
CA VAL A 97 -1.79 7.12 10.07
C VAL A 97 -1.75 8.48 9.37
N ALA A 98 -2.88 8.96 8.85
CA ALA A 98 -2.97 10.31 8.27
C ALA A 98 -2.52 11.39 9.27
N ARG A 99 -2.96 11.28 10.52
CA ARG A 99 -2.53 12.20 11.59
C ARG A 99 -1.01 12.17 11.81
N ILE A 100 -0.39 10.98 11.80
CA ILE A 100 1.07 10.85 11.93
C ILE A 100 1.77 11.45 10.71
N ILE A 101 1.29 11.18 9.50
CA ILE A 101 1.85 11.75 8.26
C ILE A 101 1.86 13.29 8.33
N GLU A 102 0.78 13.91 8.81
CA GLU A 102 0.71 15.36 9.04
C GLU A 102 1.68 15.86 10.12
N GLU A 103 1.77 15.15 11.26
CA GLU A 103 2.65 15.55 12.37
C GLU A 103 4.14 15.53 12.00
N TYR A 104 4.54 14.65 11.08
CA TYR A 104 5.92 14.44 10.67
C TYR A 104 6.27 15.08 9.32
N ASP A 105 5.35 15.87 8.75
CA ASP A 105 5.50 16.55 7.46
C ASP A 105 5.99 15.56 6.37
N ALA A 106 5.20 14.51 6.16
CA ALA A 106 5.50 13.44 5.22
C ALA A 106 4.40 13.30 4.16
N GLU A 107 4.69 12.58 3.09
CA GLU A 107 3.76 12.32 1.99
C GLU A 107 3.05 10.98 2.14
N ALA A 108 3.71 10.00 2.75
CA ALA A 108 3.16 8.66 2.91
C ALA A 108 3.72 7.89 4.11
N ALA A 109 3.11 6.72 4.35
CA ALA A 109 3.61 5.74 5.30
C ALA A 109 3.40 4.30 4.81
N VAL A 110 4.41 3.45 5.02
CA VAL A 110 4.30 1.99 4.98
C VAL A 110 4.10 1.49 6.41
N VAL A 111 2.99 0.78 6.65
CA VAL A 111 2.49 0.52 8.00
C VAL A 111 2.17 -0.96 8.19
N ALA A 112 2.70 -1.54 9.27
CA ALA A 112 2.29 -2.85 9.76
C ALA A 112 1.29 -2.71 10.91
N PHE A 113 0.02 -3.06 10.69
CA PHE A 113 -0.98 -3.18 11.73
C PHE A 113 -1.02 -4.62 12.25
N TYR A 114 -0.89 -4.80 13.56
CA TYR A 114 -0.82 -6.14 14.15
C TYR A 114 -1.51 -6.21 15.52
N VAL A 115 -1.82 -7.43 15.94
CA VAL A 115 -2.28 -7.74 17.30
C VAL A 115 -1.35 -8.81 17.88
N PRO A 116 -0.78 -8.63 19.08
CA PRO A 116 0.10 -9.63 19.67
C PRO A 116 -0.58 -11.00 19.78
N GLY A 117 0.10 -12.05 19.28
CA GLY A 117 -0.42 -13.42 19.29
C GLY A 117 -1.46 -13.73 18.20
N SER A 118 -1.79 -12.79 17.32
CA SER A 118 -2.62 -13.04 16.15
C SER A 118 -1.84 -13.74 15.04
N ASP A 119 -2.47 -14.69 14.36
CA ASP A 119 -1.93 -15.35 13.17
C ASP A 119 -1.88 -14.40 11.96
N ASN A 120 -2.79 -13.43 11.92
CA ASN A 120 -2.96 -12.48 10.82
C ASN A 120 -2.56 -11.06 11.22
N TRP A 121 -2.06 -10.32 10.25
CA TRP A 121 -1.69 -8.92 10.36
C TRP A 121 -1.85 -8.21 9.02
N ARG A 122 -1.74 -6.88 8.99
CA ARG A 122 -1.97 -6.12 7.77
C ARG A 122 -0.81 -5.20 7.44
N LEU A 123 -0.25 -5.38 6.26
CA LEU A 123 0.66 -4.42 5.65
C LEU A 123 -0.17 -3.40 4.86
N SER A 124 0.09 -2.12 5.05
CA SER A 124 -0.62 -1.04 4.35
C SER A 124 0.33 0.03 3.84
N PHE A 125 -0.06 0.66 2.75
CA PHE A 125 0.49 1.91 2.26
C PHE A 125 -0.58 2.99 2.36
N VAL A 126 -0.26 4.11 3.01
CA VAL A 126 -1.15 5.27 3.16
C VAL A 126 -0.45 6.49 2.58
N ARG A 127 -1.13 7.23 1.69
CA ARG A 127 -0.55 8.38 0.99
C ARG A 127 -1.50 9.57 1.03
N SER A 128 -0.94 10.78 1.19
CA SER A 128 -1.66 12.03 1.02
C SER A 128 -2.03 12.27 -0.45
N VAL A 129 -3.24 12.75 -0.68
CA VAL A 129 -3.74 13.12 -2.00
C VAL A 129 -4.10 14.58 -1.97
N TYR A 130 -3.31 15.37 -2.68
CA TYR A 130 -3.55 16.78 -2.92
C TYR A 130 -4.65 16.94 -3.97
N HIS A 131 -5.60 17.82 -3.68
CA HIS A 131 -6.60 18.24 -4.66
C HIS A 131 -6.18 19.59 -5.21
N PHE A 132 -6.39 19.80 -6.50
CA PHE A 132 -6.13 21.06 -7.17
C PHE A 132 -7.47 21.67 -7.59
N ASP A 133 -7.60 22.99 -7.45
CA ASP A 133 -8.78 23.71 -7.95
C ASP A 133 -8.76 23.78 -9.49
N GLU A 134 -9.83 24.33 -10.08
CA GLU A 134 -9.96 24.53 -11.53
C GLU A 134 -8.83 25.41 -12.13
N LYS A 135 -8.03 26.07 -11.28
CA LYS A 135 -6.90 26.93 -11.68
C LYS A 135 -5.55 26.25 -11.42
N GLY A 136 -5.54 24.98 -11.03
CA GLY A 136 -4.34 24.19 -10.75
C GLY A 136 -3.65 24.54 -9.43
N LYS A 137 -4.33 25.25 -8.51
CA LYS A 137 -3.77 25.57 -7.19
C LYS A 137 -4.12 24.48 -6.18
N PRO A 138 -3.18 24.06 -5.32
CA PRO A 138 -3.47 23.13 -4.24
C PRO A 138 -4.58 23.68 -3.34
N VAL A 139 -5.63 22.89 -3.13
CA VAL A 139 -6.72 23.19 -2.20
C VAL A 139 -6.40 22.52 -0.89
N GLN A 140 -5.77 23.27 0.00
CA GLN A 140 -5.26 22.78 1.29
C GLN A 140 -6.37 22.19 2.19
N GLU A 141 -7.62 22.66 2.04
CA GLU A 141 -8.78 22.16 2.80
C GLU A 141 -9.28 20.78 2.36
N LEU A 142 -8.77 20.24 1.24
CA LEU A 142 -9.24 18.98 0.67
C LEU A 142 -8.23 17.84 0.76
N THR A 143 -7.13 17.97 1.51
CA THR A 143 -6.17 16.87 1.66
C THR A 143 -6.87 15.61 2.16
N SER A 144 -6.85 14.58 1.32
CA SER A 144 -7.44 13.28 1.61
C SER A 144 -6.33 12.23 1.67
N TYR A 145 -6.61 11.06 2.23
CA TYR A 145 -5.61 9.99 2.33
C TYR A 145 -6.15 8.71 1.72
N ARG A 146 -5.40 8.14 0.78
CA ARG A 146 -5.69 6.82 0.21
C ARG A 146 -4.96 5.75 1.00
N ARG A 147 -5.54 4.55 1.02
CA ARG A 147 -4.98 3.38 1.69
C ARG A 147 -5.08 2.17 0.78
N TYR A 148 -3.98 1.46 0.68
CA TYR A 148 -3.85 0.18 0.00
C TYR A 148 -3.28 -0.83 0.99
N SER A 149 -3.76 -2.07 0.97
CA SER A 149 -3.44 -3.02 2.04
C SER A 149 -3.42 -4.47 1.58
N PHE A 150 -2.50 -5.24 2.13
CA PHE A 150 -2.50 -6.70 2.09
C PHE A 150 -2.81 -7.26 3.48
N LEU A 151 -3.77 -8.19 3.56
CA LEU A 151 -3.91 -9.06 4.74
C LEU A 151 -2.89 -10.19 4.58
N LEU A 152 -2.04 -10.36 5.58
CA LEU A 152 -0.90 -11.29 5.60
C LEU A 152 -0.97 -12.15 6.86
N GLY A 153 -0.19 -13.22 6.89
CA GLY A 153 -0.16 -14.15 8.01
C GLY A 153 -0.59 -15.55 7.63
N LYS A 154 -0.75 -16.38 8.65
CA LYS A 154 -0.90 -17.83 8.48
C LYS A 154 -2.24 -18.18 7.87
N GLY A 155 -2.20 -18.79 6.68
CA GLY A 155 -3.41 -19.26 5.97
C GLY A 155 -4.04 -18.23 5.04
N GLU A 156 -3.48 -17.03 4.93
CA GLU A 156 -3.92 -16.02 3.95
C GLU A 156 -3.38 -16.32 2.54
N PRO A 157 -4.20 -16.13 1.48
CA PRO A 157 -3.72 -16.22 0.11
C PRO A 157 -2.62 -15.19 -0.17
N PHE A 158 -1.39 -15.67 -0.34
CA PHE A 158 -0.22 -14.79 -0.42
C PHE A 158 0.27 -14.48 -1.83
N TYR A 159 -0.23 -15.14 -2.88
CA TYR A 159 0.35 -15.04 -4.23
C TYR A 159 0.40 -13.61 -4.77
N THR A 160 -0.66 -12.84 -4.59
CA THR A 160 -0.71 -11.43 -5.02
C THR A 160 0.28 -10.59 -4.23
N ALA A 161 0.25 -10.65 -2.89
CA ALA A 161 1.17 -9.91 -2.04
C ALA A 161 2.63 -10.27 -2.34
N TYR A 162 2.91 -11.55 -2.52
CA TYR A 162 4.23 -12.06 -2.89
C TYR A 162 4.72 -11.43 -4.19
N LYS A 163 3.90 -11.50 -5.25
CA LYS A 163 4.28 -10.98 -6.57
C LYS A 163 4.53 -9.48 -6.49
N GLN A 164 3.64 -8.73 -5.86
CA GLN A 164 3.74 -7.29 -5.76
C GLN A 164 4.94 -6.83 -4.91
N LEU A 165 5.12 -7.42 -3.73
CA LEU A 165 6.23 -7.06 -2.83
C LEU A 165 7.58 -7.52 -3.38
N SER A 166 7.62 -8.58 -4.20
CA SER A 166 8.84 -9.00 -4.89
C SER A 166 9.26 -7.99 -5.95
N THR A 167 8.32 -7.35 -6.66
CA THR A 167 8.64 -6.30 -7.65
C THR A 167 9.33 -5.09 -7.01
N LEU A 168 8.93 -4.71 -5.78
CA LEU A 168 9.59 -3.64 -5.02
C LEU A 168 11.04 -3.98 -4.67
N LYS A 169 11.35 -5.26 -4.44
CA LYS A 169 12.72 -5.71 -4.18
C LYS A 169 13.59 -5.72 -5.44
N GLU A 170 13.02 -6.06 -6.59
CA GLU A 170 13.74 -6.09 -7.87
C GLU A 170 14.18 -4.68 -8.31
N ASN A 171 13.44 -3.65 -7.89
CA ASN A 171 13.74 -2.24 -8.14
C ASN A 171 13.86 -1.48 -6.80
N PRO A 172 15.01 -1.60 -6.10
CA PRO A 172 15.18 -0.98 -4.79
C PRO A 172 15.18 0.55 -4.87
N ASN A 173 14.83 1.19 -3.75
CA ASN A 173 14.55 2.63 -3.64
C ASN A 173 13.47 3.11 -4.63
N PRO A 174 12.28 2.49 -4.61
CA PRO A 174 11.17 2.89 -5.48
C PRO A 174 10.62 4.26 -5.08
N ASP A 175 10.24 5.07 -6.06
CA ASP A 175 9.47 6.30 -5.82
C ASP A 175 8.08 6.02 -5.23
N ILE A 176 7.47 7.07 -4.66
CA ILE A 176 6.16 6.97 -4.00
C ILE A 176 5.06 6.38 -4.89
N ASP A 177 5.10 6.65 -6.20
CA ASP A 177 4.15 6.15 -7.18
C ASP A 177 4.35 4.65 -7.45
N SER A 178 5.59 4.19 -7.52
CA SER A 178 5.96 2.78 -7.65
C SER A 178 5.53 1.98 -6.42
N ILE A 179 5.71 2.54 -5.22
CA ILE A 179 5.18 1.93 -3.98
C ILE A 179 3.66 1.83 -4.06
N GLU A 180 2.97 2.93 -4.41
CA GLU A 180 1.52 2.94 -4.56
C GLU A 180 1.05 1.86 -5.52
N ASN A 181 1.66 1.79 -6.70
CA ASN A 181 1.30 0.83 -7.74
C ASN A 181 1.43 -0.61 -7.24
N SER A 182 2.53 -0.97 -6.58
CA SER A 182 2.70 -2.32 -6.03
C SER A 182 1.64 -2.67 -4.99
N PHE A 183 1.15 -1.72 -4.20
CA PHE A 183 0.06 -1.97 -3.26
C PHE A 183 -1.34 -1.92 -3.89
N SER A 184 -1.48 -1.21 -5.01
CA SER A 184 -2.77 -0.93 -5.66
C SER A 184 -3.21 -1.99 -6.65
N VAL A 185 -2.31 -2.87 -7.11
CA VAL A 185 -2.70 -3.94 -8.02
C VAL A 185 -3.65 -4.87 -7.29
N GLU A 186 -4.95 -4.69 -7.55
CA GLU A 186 -5.98 -5.62 -7.14
C GLU A 186 -5.54 -7.03 -7.56
N PRO A 187 -5.76 -8.06 -6.71
CA PRO A 187 -5.66 -9.43 -7.19
C PRO A 187 -6.53 -9.50 -8.45
N VAL A 188 -5.92 -9.81 -9.60
CA VAL A 188 -6.68 -10.17 -10.79
C VAL A 188 -7.35 -11.48 -10.46
N THR A 189 -8.53 -11.39 -9.84
CA THR A 189 -9.38 -12.56 -9.64
C THR A 189 -9.82 -13.00 -11.03
N LYS A 190 -10.02 -14.30 -11.20
CA LYS A 190 -10.56 -14.82 -12.45
C LYS A 190 -11.88 -14.12 -12.78
N GLU A 191 -12.66 -13.82 -11.75
CA GLU A 191 -13.93 -13.10 -11.81
C GLU A 191 -13.74 -11.65 -12.31
N PHE A 192 -12.77 -10.90 -11.78
CA PHE A 192 -12.45 -9.54 -12.24
C PHE A 192 -11.96 -9.54 -13.69
N TYR A 193 -11.09 -10.48 -14.06
CA TYR A 193 -10.64 -10.63 -15.44
C TYR A 193 -11.80 -10.93 -16.39
N GLU A 194 -12.73 -11.81 -16.00
CA GLU A 194 -13.91 -12.13 -16.80
C GLU A 194 -14.88 -10.94 -16.92
N GLU A 195 -15.06 -10.13 -15.88
CA GLU A 195 -15.84 -8.89 -15.95
C GLU A 195 -15.17 -7.82 -16.83
N LEU A 196 -13.86 -7.61 -16.66
CA LEU A 196 -13.08 -6.70 -17.47
C LEU A 196 -13.11 -7.11 -18.95
N LYS A 197 -12.97 -8.41 -19.24
CA LYS A 197 -13.09 -8.97 -20.58
C LYS A 197 -14.47 -8.70 -21.18
N LYS A 198 -15.56 -8.87 -20.43
CA LYS A 198 -16.92 -8.56 -20.90
C LYS A 198 -17.08 -7.06 -21.22
N VAL A 199 -16.53 -6.17 -20.40
CA VAL A 199 -16.57 -4.72 -20.66
C VAL A 199 -15.77 -4.37 -21.91
N PHE A 200 -14.56 -4.92 -22.05
CA PHE A 200 -13.72 -4.72 -23.21
C PHE A 200 -14.37 -5.26 -24.50
N GLU A 201 -14.99 -6.45 -24.47
CA GLU A 201 -15.73 -7.02 -25.60
C GLU A 201 -16.93 -6.15 -26.01
N LYS A 202 -17.66 -5.57 -25.05
CA LYS A 202 -18.75 -4.63 -25.34
C LYS A 202 -18.23 -3.35 -26.00
N MET A 203 -17.14 -2.78 -25.48
CA MET A 203 -16.49 -1.61 -26.08
C MET A 203 -15.98 -1.91 -27.48
N TRP A 204 -15.28 -3.03 -27.66
CA TRP A 204 -14.78 -3.49 -28.95
C TRP A 204 -15.90 -3.66 -29.97
N LYS A 205 -17.00 -4.34 -29.61
CA LYS A 205 -18.18 -4.49 -30.46
C LYS A 205 -18.81 -3.14 -30.82
N LYS A 206 -18.80 -2.16 -29.92
CA LYS A 206 -19.32 -0.82 -30.19
C LYS A 206 -18.41 -0.04 -31.15
N ILE A 207 -17.08 -0.15 -30.98
CA ILE A 207 -16.09 0.50 -31.85
C ILE A 207 -16.07 -0.13 -33.24
N TYR A 208 -16.06 -1.46 -33.35
CA TYR A 208 -16.07 -2.18 -34.63
C TYR A 208 -17.45 -2.21 -35.31
N GLY A 209 -18.53 -2.27 -34.53
CA GLY A 209 -19.91 -2.22 -35.03
C GLY A 209 -20.23 -0.87 -35.68
N ASN A 210 -19.67 0.22 -35.17
CA ASN A 210 -19.80 1.56 -35.76
C ASN A 210 -18.86 1.79 -36.96
N ASN A 211 -17.84 0.97 -37.16
CA ASN A 211 -16.85 1.12 -38.25
C ASN A 211 -17.08 0.21 -39.46
N LYS A 212 -18.30 -0.32 -39.63
CA LYS A 212 -18.64 -1.15 -40.81
C LYS A 212 -18.73 -0.40 -42.15
N TYR A 213 -18.42 0.91 -42.18
CA TYR A 213 -18.55 1.75 -43.38
C TYR A 213 -17.26 2.39 -43.91
N ILE A 214 -16.05 2.05 -43.42
CA ILE A 214 -14.82 2.74 -43.87
C ILE A 214 -13.81 1.83 -44.59
N PHE A 215 -14.02 0.52 -44.71
CA PHE A 215 -13.02 -0.38 -45.33
C PHE A 215 -13.49 -1.22 -46.53
N ILE A 216 -14.38 -0.70 -47.37
CA ILE A 216 -14.59 -1.25 -48.72
C ILE A 216 -14.88 -0.11 -49.72
N SER A 217 -13.84 0.57 -50.23
CA SER A 217 -13.82 1.08 -51.62
C SER A 217 -12.47 1.72 -51.99
N THR A 218 -11.37 0.95 -52.02
CA THR A 218 -10.23 1.37 -52.84
C THR A 218 -9.55 0.15 -53.46
N PHE A 219 -10.25 -0.55 -54.36
CA PHE A 219 -9.66 -1.25 -55.49
C PHE A 219 -10.77 -1.44 -56.52
N HIS A 220 -10.73 -0.61 -57.57
CA HIS A 220 -11.16 -0.81 -58.96
C HIS A 220 -11.16 0.58 -59.62
N VAL A 221 -10.00 1.02 -60.13
CA VAL A 221 -9.59 1.04 -61.55
C VAL A 221 -8.13 1.49 -61.56
#